data_AF-A0A0N5CCD4-F1
#
_entry.id   AF-A0A0N5CCD4-F1
#
_cell.length_a   1.000
_cell.length_b   1.000
_cell.length_c   1.000
_cell.angle_alpha   90.00
_cell.angle_beta   90.00
_cell.angle_gamma   90.00
#
_symmetry.space_group_name_H-M   'P 1'
#
loop_
_entity.id
_entity.type
_entity.pdbx_description
1 polymer ?
#
loop_
_entity_poly.entity_id
_entity_poly.type
_entity_poly.pdbx_seq_one_letter_code
_entity_poly.pdbx_strand_id
1 'polypeptide(L)'
;MENKRVKVYISEDQLKCRNGCGHYGTPQWKGLCSVCWKISQMETRRLKDFAKNKDVLTSQGGIKSSNDSGISSTIKAHFLKNPLTTTVNTIASRSRNMLSPTTSTGGVSFPEQGTDSQSLSNIDIVSRKRSLSPESASTMEEYSSYMKTKLPKAVGKIIDRMTKEAIEKLIDNQGFIGGDEQSEIVQTLYDSVWNKLLKTANELRNTMHLDINECISIVERVVCVRCYDILFGNSSEEEVADLSLQDRIRSLYWVNYGFLDTELNFSKHNVRDLIDEAVAKVIDINVFKSTEEKLASLIEGCRKILEALKQSRDGVPASADEFLPGLIYVILRANPPLIQSNLKFISRFAHENRIIKGESGYYFTNFSCAIEYIKNMNCESLKMDQDVFNAYVSGKLLPPLDRDNCLMKDSIKKVELLTSKATDLSTAEDSLDARLNAFEESIEAQRIAFVEEIAEYTAKHPSKDILDVIEELNLEKDSSN
;
A
#
# COMPACT_ATOMS: atom_id res chain seq x y z
N MET A 1 32.70 -43.42 57.91
CA MET A 1 31.53 -43.81 57.10
C MET A 1 31.96 -43.80 55.64
N GLU A 2 32.33 -44.96 55.11
CA GLU A 2 32.76 -45.12 53.72
C GLU A 2 31.58 -44.85 52.78
N ASN A 3 31.75 -43.87 51.89
CA ASN A 3 30.84 -43.59 50.80
C ASN A 3 30.86 -44.77 49.82
N LYS A 4 30.01 -45.78 50.06
CA LYS A 4 29.70 -46.83 49.06
C LYS A 4 28.99 -46.16 47.87
N ARG A 5 29.77 -45.65 46.92
CA ARG A 5 29.27 -45.30 45.59
C ARG A 5 28.82 -46.58 44.90
N VAL A 6 27.51 -46.77 44.80
CA VAL A 6 26.90 -47.83 44.01
C VAL A 6 27.38 -47.65 42.56
N LYS A 7 28.21 -48.56 42.07
CA LYS A 7 28.59 -48.62 40.65
C LYS A 7 27.39 -49.12 39.87
N VAL A 8 26.60 -48.21 39.32
CA VAL A 8 25.53 -48.54 38.37
C VAL A 8 26.19 -48.86 37.03
N TYR A 9 26.15 -50.13 36.62
CA TYR A 9 26.64 -50.58 35.32
C TYR A 9 25.54 -50.29 34.29
N ILE A 10 25.63 -49.15 33.59
CA ILE A 10 24.71 -48.78 32.51
C ILE A 10 25.31 -49.28 31.21
N SER A 11 24.60 -50.19 30.52
CA SER A 11 25.03 -50.69 29.21
C SER A 11 25.06 -49.56 28.17
N GLU A 12 26.02 -49.57 27.26
CA GLU A 12 26.21 -48.54 26.23
C GLU A 12 24.97 -48.37 25.32
N ASP A 13 24.15 -49.43 25.19
CA ASP A 13 22.91 -49.40 24.43
C ASP A 13 21.76 -48.69 25.18
N GLN A 14 21.84 -48.57 26.50
CA GLN A 14 20.87 -47.83 27.32
C GLN A 14 21.12 -46.32 27.33
N LEU A 15 22.28 -45.87 26.86
CA LEU A 15 22.62 -44.45 26.73
C LEU A 15 22.31 -43.88 25.34
N LYS A 16 22.06 -44.74 24.35
CA LYS A 16 21.79 -44.32 22.97
C LYS A 16 20.34 -43.82 22.85
N CYS A 17 20.16 -42.86 21.96
CA CYS A 17 18.86 -42.31 21.61
C CYS A 17 17.93 -43.42 21.17
N ARG A 18 16.71 -43.43 21.71
CA ARG A 18 15.66 -44.40 21.39
C ARG A 18 15.34 -44.50 19.89
N ASN A 19 15.57 -43.44 19.13
CA ASN A 19 15.36 -43.43 17.67
C ASN A 19 16.54 -44.00 16.85
N GLY A 20 17.59 -44.53 17.50
CA GLY A 20 18.72 -45.17 16.82
C GLY A 20 19.60 -44.21 16.01
N CYS A 21 19.51 -42.90 16.24
CA CYS A 21 20.16 -41.87 15.43
C CYS A 21 21.67 -41.68 15.73
N GLY A 22 22.32 -42.63 16.41
CA GLY A 22 23.76 -42.57 16.74
C GLY A 22 24.16 -41.57 17.84
N HIS A 23 23.23 -40.83 18.43
CA HIS A 23 23.49 -39.88 19.53
C HIS A 23 23.00 -40.41 20.87
N TYR A 24 23.51 -39.87 21.98
CA TYR A 24 23.09 -40.26 23.33
C TYR A 24 21.78 -39.58 23.74
N GLY A 25 20.89 -40.34 24.36
CA GLY A 25 19.60 -39.87 24.89
C GLY A 25 19.64 -39.72 26.41
N THR A 26 18.85 -38.80 26.95
CA THR A 26 18.75 -38.60 28.40
C THR A 26 17.38 -39.04 28.92
N PRO A 27 17.28 -39.55 30.16
CA PRO A 27 16.00 -39.92 30.77
C PRO A 27 15.00 -38.74 30.87
N GLN A 28 15.51 -37.52 31.04
CA GLN A 28 14.71 -36.28 31.05
C GLN A 28 13.99 -36.03 29.71
N TRP A 29 14.55 -36.50 28.61
CA TRP A 29 13.97 -36.46 27.27
C TRP A 29 13.41 -37.82 26.85
N LYS A 30 12.96 -38.64 27.82
CA LYS A 30 12.38 -39.97 27.59
C LYS A 30 13.29 -40.91 26.77
N GLY A 31 14.61 -40.77 26.91
CA GLY A 31 15.60 -41.57 26.19
C GLY A 31 15.86 -41.09 24.76
N LEU A 32 15.37 -39.91 24.35
CA LEU A 32 15.70 -39.29 23.07
C LEU A 32 16.90 -38.35 23.21
N CYS A 33 17.69 -38.19 22.15
CA CYS A 33 18.69 -37.13 22.08
C CYS A 33 18.02 -35.76 21.92
N SER A 34 18.77 -34.67 22.11
CA SER A 34 18.28 -33.29 22.00
C SER A 34 17.56 -33.00 20.67
N VAL A 35 18.07 -33.54 19.56
CA VAL A 35 17.53 -33.34 18.22
C VAL A 35 16.22 -34.13 18.03
N CYS A 36 16.21 -35.43 18.35
CA CYS A 36 14.99 -36.25 18.24
C CYS A 36 13.91 -35.84 19.24
N TRP A 37 14.28 -35.31 20.40
CA TRP A 37 13.36 -34.72 21.36
C TRP A 37 12.69 -33.48 20.81
N LYS A 38 13.44 -32.59 20.15
CA LYS A 38 12.92 -31.36 19.53
C LYS A 38 11.94 -31.69 18.39
N ILE A 39 12.26 -32.69 17.56
CA ILE A 39 11.38 -33.18 16.49
C ILE A 39 10.10 -33.80 17.09
N SER A 40 10.21 -34.68 18.08
CA SER A 40 9.06 -35.30 18.75
C SER A 40 8.16 -34.28 19.46
N GLN A 41 8.73 -33.21 20.03
CA GLN A 41 8.00 -32.07 20.59
C GLN A 41 7.19 -31.32 19.53
N MET A 42 7.81 -31.01 18.38
CA MET A 42 7.12 -30.36 17.27
C MET A 42 5.97 -31.22 16.72
N GLU A 43 6.20 -32.52 16.54
CA GLU A 43 5.18 -33.49 16.11
C GLU A 43 4.01 -33.56 17.10
N THR A 44 4.31 -33.63 18.41
CA THR A 44 3.30 -33.67 19.46
C THR A 44 2.48 -32.37 19.52
N ARG A 45 3.12 -31.22 19.29
CA ARG A 45 2.44 -29.93 19.18
C ARG A 45 1.52 -29.89 17.96
N ARG A 46 2.02 -30.34 16.80
CA ARG A 46 1.24 -30.46 15.56
C ARG A 46 0.02 -31.38 15.71
N LEU A 47 0.17 -32.53 16.39
CA LEU A 47 -0.92 -33.46 16.70
C LEU A 47 -1.95 -32.85 17.67
N LYS A 48 -1.50 -32.08 18.67
CA LYS A 48 -2.41 -31.35 19.57
C LYS A 48 -3.18 -30.25 18.85
N ASP A 49 -2.52 -29.51 17.96
CA ASP A 49 -3.15 -28.45 17.18
C ASP A 49 -4.13 -29.04 16.14
N PHE A 50 -3.80 -30.18 15.53
CA PHE A 50 -4.71 -30.95 14.68
C PHE A 50 -5.92 -31.48 15.45
N ALA A 51 -5.72 -32.00 16.67
CA ALA A 51 -6.83 -32.45 17.53
C ALA A 51 -7.76 -31.30 17.93
N LYS A 52 -7.20 -30.13 18.29
CA LYS A 52 -7.98 -28.92 18.56
C LYS A 52 -8.78 -28.46 17.34
N ASN A 53 -8.17 -28.47 16.15
CA ASN A 53 -8.85 -28.13 14.91
C ASN A 53 -9.96 -29.14 14.56
N LYS A 54 -9.78 -30.42 14.87
CA LYS A 54 -10.81 -31.45 14.71
C LYS A 54 -12.00 -31.20 15.64
N ASP A 55 -11.78 -30.84 16.90
CA ASP A 55 -12.86 -30.54 17.86
C ASP A 55 -13.65 -29.27 17.47
N VAL A 56 -13.00 -28.29 16.86
CA VAL A 56 -13.64 -27.10 16.26
C VAL A 56 -14.53 -27.49 15.07
N LEU A 57 -14.13 -28.49 14.27
CA LEU A 57 -14.91 -29.00 13.14
C LEU A 57 -16.10 -29.87 13.55
N THR A 58 -16.02 -30.61 14.66
CA THR A 58 -17.14 -31.44 15.16
C THR A 58 -18.15 -30.68 16.04
N SER A 59 -17.82 -29.48 16.53
CA SER A 59 -18.74 -28.64 17.31
C SER A 59 -19.61 -27.71 16.45
N GLN A 60 -19.35 -27.62 15.15
CA GLN A 60 -20.28 -27.03 14.18
C GLN A 60 -21.00 -28.17 13.43
N GLY A 61 -22.33 -28.16 13.52
CA GLY A 61 -23.21 -29.25 13.08
C GLY A 61 -22.95 -29.75 11.66
N GLY A 62 -23.01 -31.08 11.53
CA GLY A 62 -22.83 -31.77 10.27
C GLY A 62 -23.82 -31.34 9.19
N ILE A 63 -23.28 -30.97 8.03
CA ILE A 63 -24.03 -30.89 6.78
C ILE A 63 -24.02 -32.29 6.18
N LYS A 64 -25.18 -32.94 6.19
CA LYS A 64 -25.40 -34.19 5.46
C LYS A 64 -25.24 -33.91 3.97
N SER A 65 -24.45 -34.76 3.33
CA SER A 65 -24.43 -34.92 1.88
C SER A 65 -25.81 -35.33 1.38
N SER A 66 -26.37 -34.53 0.48
CA SER A 66 -27.41 -34.97 -0.45
C SER A 66 -27.20 -34.23 -1.76
N ASN A 67 -26.87 -35.02 -2.78
CA ASN A 67 -26.95 -34.65 -4.19
C ASN A 67 -28.26 -33.91 -4.45
N ASP A 68 -28.18 -32.67 -4.91
CA ASP A 68 -29.09 -32.24 -5.94
C ASP A 68 -28.39 -31.32 -6.94
N SER A 69 -28.58 -31.71 -8.18
CA SER A 69 -28.00 -31.16 -9.40
C SER A 69 -28.87 -30.01 -9.90
N GLY A 70 -28.28 -28.82 -10.06
CA GLY A 70 -28.83 -27.83 -10.99
C GLY A 70 -28.88 -26.38 -10.55
N ILE A 71 -27.75 -25.74 -10.20
CA ILE A 71 -27.66 -24.26 -10.20
C ILE A 71 -26.25 -23.80 -10.63
N SER A 72 -25.71 -24.38 -11.71
CA SER A 72 -24.35 -24.06 -12.20
C SER A 72 -24.30 -23.22 -13.48
N SER A 73 -25.44 -22.73 -14.01
CA SER A 73 -25.47 -22.06 -15.32
C SER A 73 -25.82 -20.57 -15.34
N THR A 74 -26.23 -19.93 -14.23
CA THR A 74 -26.78 -18.55 -14.31
C THR A 74 -25.86 -17.44 -13.81
N ILE A 75 -24.81 -17.75 -13.03
CA ILE A 75 -23.94 -16.70 -12.44
C ILE A 75 -22.80 -16.28 -13.39
N LYS A 76 -22.47 -17.08 -14.42
CA LYS A 76 -21.39 -16.77 -15.37
C LYS A 76 -21.77 -15.81 -16.51
N ALA A 77 -23.05 -15.48 -16.71
CA ALA A 77 -23.49 -14.75 -17.91
C ALA A 77 -23.68 -13.24 -17.73
N HIS A 78 -23.72 -12.71 -16.50
CA HIS A 78 -24.08 -11.29 -16.28
C HIS A 78 -22.90 -10.34 -15.98
N PHE A 79 -21.66 -10.84 -15.95
CA PHE A 79 -20.46 -10.05 -15.61
C PHE A 79 -19.53 -9.71 -16.78
N LEU A 80 -19.91 -10.03 -18.04
CA LEU A 80 -18.97 -9.92 -19.18
C LEU A 80 -19.52 -9.25 -20.45
N LYS A 81 -20.65 -8.54 -20.42
CA LYS A 81 -21.14 -7.77 -21.59
C LYS A 81 -21.79 -6.44 -21.21
N ASN A 82 -20.98 -5.39 -21.09
CA ASN A 82 -20.97 -4.18 -21.93
C ASN A 82 -20.48 -2.93 -21.15
N PRO A 83 -19.79 -2.00 -21.83
CA PRO A 83 -19.16 -0.84 -21.23
C PRO A 83 -20.08 0.39 -21.25
N LEU A 84 -20.18 1.10 -20.13
CA LEU A 84 -20.80 2.41 -20.00
C LEU A 84 -19.79 3.25 -19.20
N THR A 85 -19.00 4.18 -19.75
CA THR A 85 -19.34 5.39 -20.51
C THR A 85 -20.68 6.02 -20.12
N THR A 86 -20.60 7.27 -19.67
CA THR A 86 -21.69 8.21 -19.36
C THR A 86 -22.23 8.13 -17.93
N THR A 87 -21.60 8.90 -17.01
CA THR A 87 -22.23 9.98 -16.21
C THR A 87 -21.28 10.46 -15.11
N VAL A 88 -20.26 11.24 -15.47
CA VAL A 88 -19.64 12.26 -14.58
C VAL A 88 -19.30 13.47 -15.45
N ASN A 89 -20.34 14.13 -15.96
CA ASN A 89 -20.24 15.40 -16.68
C ASN A 89 -21.27 16.39 -16.14
N THR A 90 -21.28 16.57 -14.82
CA THR A 90 -22.04 17.64 -14.15
C THR A 90 -21.57 17.75 -12.71
N ILE A 91 -20.37 18.32 -12.49
CA ILE A 91 -19.88 19.08 -11.31
C ILE A 91 -18.40 19.38 -11.63
N ALA A 92 -18.17 20.25 -12.62
CA ALA A 92 -16.84 20.80 -12.94
C ALA A 92 -16.99 22.12 -13.69
N SER A 93 -17.84 23.01 -13.18
CA SER A 93 -18.03 24.36 -13.69
C SER A 93 -17.84 25.37 -12.56
N ARG A 94 -16.59 25.56 -12.16
CA ARG A 94 -16.01 26.82 -11.65
C ARG A 94 -14.52 26.57 -11.36
N SER A 95 -13.68 27.51 -11.80
CA SER A 95 -12.22 27.63 -11.66
C SER A 95 -11.31 26.71 -12.49
N ARG A 96 -11.36 26.85 -13.83
CA ARG A 96 -10.16 26.80 -14.69
C ARG A 96 -10.23 27.90 -15.74
N ASN A 97 -9.63 29.05 -15.44
CA ASN A 97 -9.21 30.03 -16.43
C ASN A 97 -7.68 30.04 -16.43
N MET A 98 -7.09 29.78 -17.60
CA MET A 98 -5.89 30.40 -18.17
C MET A 98 -5.24 29.37 -19.10
N LEU A 99 -5.64 29.41 -20.36
CA LEU A 99 -4.84 29.27 -21.58
C LEU A 99 -5.82 29.10 -22.75
N SER A 100 -6.05 30.17 -23.49
CA SER A 100 -6.69 30.15 -24.80
C SER A 100 -5.75 30.81 -25.81
N PRO A 101 -5.64 30.27 -27.04
CA PRO A 101 -4.80 30.82 -28.09
C PRO A 101 -5.56 31.94 -28.82
N THR A 102 -4.86 33.02 -29.16
CA THR A 102 -5.37 34.03 -30.10
C THR A 102 -4.38 34.24 -31.24
N THR A 103 -4.95 34.23 -32.42
CA THR A 103 -4.40 34.54 -33.74
C THR A 103 -4.09 36.04 -33.90
N SER A 104 -2.98 36.36 -34.57
CA SER A 104 -2.84 37.51 -35.51
C SER A 104 -1.63 37.23 -36.42
N THR A 105 -1.86 36.80 -37.66
CA THR A 105 -1.84 37.59 -38.91
C THR A 105 -0.56 38.41 -39.14
N GLY A 106 0.28 37.94 -40.06
CA GLY A 106 1.36 38.73 -40.65
C GLY A 106 2.24 37.95 -41.65
N GLY A 107 1.82 37.91 -42.93
CA GLY A 107 2.71 37.98 -44.11
C GLY A 107 3.58 36.77 -44.52
N VAL A 108 3.10 36.01 -45.53
CA VAL A 108 3.77 35.60 -46.79
C VAL A 108 5.32 35.64 -46.80
N SER A 109 6.08 34.56 -47.04
CA SER A 109 6.38 33.99 -48.37
C SER A 109 7.19 32.67 -48.23
N PHE A 110 6.93 31.67 -49.08
CA PHE A 110 7.88 30.59 -49.40
C PHE A 110 8.89 31.08 -50.46
N PRO A 111 10.12 30.50 -50.52
CA PRO A 111 10.32 29.47 -51.54
C PRO A 111 11.15 28.25 -51.10
N GLU A 112 11.08 27.27 -51.99
CA GLU A 112 11.56 25.88 -51.99
C GLU A 112 13.08 25.64 -51.99
N GLN A 113 13.40 24.37 -51.67
CA GLN A 113 14.53 23.54 -52.14
C GLN A 113 15.96 23.80 -51.64
N GLY A 114 16.66 22.71 -51.31
CA GLY A 114 18.12 22.64 -51.38
C GLY A 114 18.78 21.88 -50.24
N THR A 115 19.33 20.71 -50.55
CA THR A 115 20.36 19.99 -49.78
C THR A 115 21.58 20.88 -49.49
N ASP A 116 22.17 20.78 -48.30
CA ASP A 116 23.57 20.40 -48.09
C ASP A 116 24.10 20.74 -46.68
N SER A 117 25.03 19.91 -46.23
CA SER A 117 25.77 20.06 -44.99
C SER A 117 26.83 21.16 -45.12
N GLN A 118 26.93 22.08 -44.15
CA GLN A 118 28.16 22.43 -43.38
C GLN A 118 28.03 23.78 -42.64
N SER A 119 28.39 23.71 -41.34
CA SER A 119 29.05 24.70 -40.45
C SER A 119 28.41 26.06 -40.07
N LEU A 120 28.78 26.47 -38.84
CA LEU A 120 28.61 27.78 -38.15
C LEU A 120 27.33 27.91 -37.29
N SER A 121 27.37 27.68 -35.97
CA SER A 121 27.98 28.47 -34.86
C SER A 121 26.97 29.40 -34.17
N ASN A 122 26.94 29.30 -32.83
CA ASN A 122 26.30 30.21 -31.87
C ASN A 122 24.76 30.15 -31.77
N ILE A 123 24.28 29.22 -30.94
CA ILE A 123 23.06 29.45 -30.16
C ILE A 123 23.52 29.65 -28.72
N ASP A 124 23.43 30.88 -28.23
CA ASP A 124 23.61 31.22 -26.83
C ASP A 124 22.66 30.40 -25.97
N ILE A 125 23.20 29.39 -25.29
CA ILE A 125 22.52 28.72 -24.17
C ILE A 125 22.48 29.75 -23.04
N VAL A 126 21.46 30.60 -23.05
CA VAL A 126 21.08 31.39 -21.87
C VAL A 126 20.65 30.38 -20.82
N SER A 127 21.60 30.06 -19.92
CA SER A 127 21.37 29.36 -18.67
C SER A 127 20.27 30.07 -17.89
N ARG A 128 19.02 29.62 -18.07
CA ARG A 128 17.94 29.98 -17.16
C ARG A 128 18.26 29.29 -15.84
N LYS A 129 18.98 29.98 -14.96
CA LYS A 129 19.11 29.58 -13.56
C LYS A 129 17.71 29.40 -12.99
N ARG A 130 17.29 28.14 -12.84
CA ARG A 130 16.02 27.73 -12.24
C ARG A 130 15.99 28.34 -10.83
N SER A 131 14.93 29.07 -10.50
CA SER A 131 14.76 29.61 -9.14
C SER A 131 14.64 28.44 -8.15
N LEU A 132 15.31 28.56 -7.00
CA LEU A 132 15.30 27.56 -5.93
C LEU A 132 13.88 27.25 -5.46
N SER A 133 13.61 25.98 -5.11
CA SER A 133 12.32 25.61 -4.51
C SER A 133 12.13 26.34 -3.15
N PRO A 134 10.90 26.63 -2.72
CA PRO A 134 10.64 27.30 -1.43
C PRO A 134 11.27 26.57 -0.24
N GLU A 135 11.25 25.24 -0.28
CA GLU A 135 11.87 24.37 0.73
C GLU A 135 13.41 24.49 0.70
N SER A 136 14.01 24.45 -0.49
CA SER A 136 15.46 24.67 -0.65
C SER A 136 15.89 26.07 -0.19
N ALA A 137 15.05 27.09 -0.36
CA ALA A 137 15.32 28.44 0.13
C ALA A 137 15.30 28.50 1.67
N SER A 138 14.30 27.87 2.31
CA SER A 138 14.20 27.78 3.76
C SER A 138 15.40 27.03 4.37
N THR A 139 15.79 25.89 3.79
CA THR A 139 16.95 25.11 4.27
C THR A 139 18.25 25.90 4.11
N MET A 140 18.40 26.67 3.04
CA MET A 140 19.58 27.53 2.82
C MET A 140 19.65 28.71 3.81
N GLU A 141 18.51 29.25 4.23
CA GLU A 141 18.45 30.29 5.25
C GLU A 141 18.87 29.74 6.62
N GLU A 142 18.37 28.57 7.00
CA GLU A 142 18.76 27.88 8.23
C GLU A 142 20.24 27.53 8.24
N TYR A 143 20.76 26.99 7.13
CA TYR A 143 22.19 26.74 6.93
C TYR A 143 23.02 28.02 7.10
N SER A 144 22.60 29.10 6.45
CA SER A 144 23.30 30.38 6.50
C SER A 144 23.29 30.98 7.91
N SER A 145 22.20 30.78 8.66
CA SER A 145 22.08 31.17 10.06
C SER A 145 23.04 30.34 10.94
N TYR A 146 23.05 29.02 10.78
CA TYR A 146 23.92 28.12 11.53
C TYR A 146 25.41 28.42 11.29
N MET A 147 25.82 28.57 10.03
CA MET A 147 27.19 28.89 9.65
C MET A 147 27.70 30.23 10.21
N LYS A 148 26.80 31.19 10.46
CA LYS A 148 27.13 32.50 11.03
C LYS A 148 27.13 32.53 12.56
N THR A 149 26.30 31.70 13.21
CA THR A 149 26.04 31.77 14.66
C THR A 149 26.80 30.72 15.46
N LYS A 150 26.97 29.51 14.93
CA LYS A 150 27.48 28.34 15.65
C LYS A 150 28.90 27.94 15.27
N LEU A 151 29.47 28.55 14.23
CA LEU A 151 30.82 28.25 13.75
C LEU A 151 31.71 29.49 13.71
N PRO A 152 33.03 29.34 13.97
CA PRO A 152 33.99 30.41 13.74
C PRO A 152 33.95 30.86 12.27
N LYS A 153 33.94 32.18 12.03
CA LYS A 153 33.77 32.78 10.69
C LYS A 153 34.74 32.23 9.63
N ALA A 154 35.97 31.88 10.02
CA ALA A 154 36.95 31.30 9.11
C ALA A 154 36.59 29.86 8.70
N VAL A 155 36.10 29.05 9.64
CA VAL A 155 35.70 27.65 9.41
C VAL A 155 34.40 27.60 8.62
N GLY A 156 33.40 28.40 9.00
CA GLY A 156 32.12 28.47 8.31
C GLY A 156 32.27 28.85 6.83
N LYS A 157 33.16 29.79 6.49
CA LYS A 157 33.46 30.15 5.09
C LYS A 157 34.11 29.01 4.30
N ILE A 158 34.98 28.22 4.93
CA ILE A 158 35.63 27.08 4.27
C ILE A 158 34.60 25.99 3.99
N ILE A 159 33.75 25.67 4.96
CA ILE A 159 32.70 24.67 4.81
C ILE A 159 31.69 25.11 3.74
N ASP A 160 31.23 26.37 3.77
CA ASP A 160 30.33 26.94 2.75
C ASP A 160 30.92 26.84 1.33
N ARG A 161 32.21 27.13 1.17
CA ARG A 161 32.89 26.95 -0.11
C ARG A 161 32.92 25.47 -0.54
N MET A 162 33.30 24.55 0.35
CA MET A 162 33.35 23.12 0.04
C MET A 162 31.97 22.56 -0.33
N THR A 163 30.93 22.94 0.40
CA THR A 163 29.54 22.54 0.13
C THR A 163 29.08 23.08 -1.23
N LYS A 164 29.40 24.34 -1.57
CA LYS A 164 29.06 24.92 -2.88
C LYS A 164 29.80 24.23 -4.03
N GLU A 165 31.10 24.01 -3.90
CA GLU A 165 31.91 23.30 -4.91
C GLU A 165 31.37 21.88 -5.17
N ALA A 166 30.94 21.16 -4.13
CA ALA A 166 30.33 19.85 -4.29
C ALA A 166 28.96 19.92 -4.98
N ILE A 167 28.12 20.88 -4.61
CA ILE A 167 26.81 21.08 -5.26
C ILE A 167 26.98 21.45 -6.74
N GLU A 168 27.91 22.35 -7.06
CA GLU A 168 28.23 22.72 -8.44
C GLU A 168 28.71 21.51 -9.24
N LYS A 169 29.62 20.70 -8.69
CA LYS A 169 30.05 19.44 -9.34
C LYS A 169 28.91 18.45 -9.58
N LEU A 170 27.93 18.37 -8.68
CA LEU A 170 26.76 17.49 -8.85
C LEU A 170 25.80 18.02 -9.92
N ILE A 171 25.65 19.35 -10.02
CA ILE A 171 24.77 19.99 -11.01
C ILE A 171 25.40 19.98 -12.41
N ASP A 172 26.68 20.33 -12.52
CA ASP A 172 27.36 20.46 -13.81
C ASP A 172 27.54 19.10 -14.52
N ASN A 173 27.63 18.02 -13.74
CA ASN A 173 27.75 16.66 -14.26
C ASN A 173 26.41 15.89 -14.30
N GLN A 174 25.29 16.61 -14.28
CA GLN A 174 23.96 16.01 -14.33
C GLN A 174 23.81 15.12 -15.59
N GLY A 175 23.48 13.85 -15.37
CA GLY A 175 23.20 12.87 -16.43
C GLY A 175 24.41 12.16 -17.05
N PHE A 176 25.65 12.57 -16.75
CA PHE A 176 26.86 11.87 -17.21
C PHE A 176 27.46 10.92 -16.16
N ILE A 177 27.19 11.18 -14.88
CA ILE A 177 27.75 10.45 -13.74
C ILE A 177 26.70 9.47 -13.19
N GLY A 178 27.13 8.24 -12.92
CA GLY A 178 26.29 7.19 -12.32
C GLY A 178 25.96 7.47 -10.85
N GLY A 179 24.89 6.85 -10.33
CA GLY A 179 24.45 7.07 -8.94
C GLY A 179 25.51 6.77 -7.88
N ASP A 180 26.43 5.85 -8.15
CA ASP A 180 27.50 5.47 -7.21
C ASP A 180 28.64 6.50 -7.20
N GLU A 181 29.01 7.07 -8.35
CA GLU A 181 29.99 8.17 -8.44
C GLU A 181 29.43 9.45 -7.79
N GLN A 182 28.12 9.72 -7.95
CA GLN A 182 27.45 10.81 -7.21
C GLN A 182 27.53 10.59 -5.69
N SER A 183 27.33 9.35 -5.25
CA SER A 183 27.48 8.95 -3.85
C SER A 183 28.90 9.22 -3.34
N GLU A 184 29.93 8.86 -4.12
CA GLU A 184 31.34 9.08 -3.75
C GLU A 184 31.67 10.57 -3.58
N ILE A 185 31.16 11.44 -4.46
CA ILE A 185 31.33 12.90 -4.34
C ILE A 185 30.73 13.41 -3.01
N VAL A 186 29.53 12.96 -2.67
CA VAL A 186 28.82 13.39 -1.45
C VAL A 186 29.51 12.85 -0.19
N GLN A 187 29.91 11.58 -0.16
CA GLN A 187 30.61 11.00 0.99
C GLN A 187 32.01 11.64 1.18
N THR A 188 32.74 11.90 0.09
CA THR A 188 34.03 12.61 0.15
C THR A 188 33.87 14.02 0.73
N LEU A 189 32.77 14.72 0.42
CA LEU A 189 32.45 16.00 1.04
C LEU A 189 32.25 15.84 2.55
N TYR A 190 31.48 14.85 3.00
CA TYR A 190 31.25 14.60 4.42
C TYR A 190 32.55 14.32 5.17
N ASP A 191 33.42 13.47 4.64
CA ASP A 191 34.72 13.18 5.25
C ASP A 191 35.62 14.42 5.31
N SER A 192 35.62 15.21 4.25
CA SER A 192 36.42 16.44 4.18
C SER A 192 35.94 17.47 5.21
N VAL A 193 34.62 17.61 5.38
CA VAL A 193 34.00 18.47 6.40
C VAL A 193 34.27 17.93 7.79
N TRP A 194 34.10 16.62 8.02
CA TRP A 194 34.36 15.94 9.29
C TRP A 194 35.80 16.18 9.75
N ASN A 195 36.78 15.89 8.88
CA ASN A 195 38.20 16.06 9.20
C ASN A 195 38.56 17.52 9.50
N LYS A 196 37.97 18.46 8.76
CA LYS A 196 38.21 19.90 8.99
C LYS A 196 37.62 20.36 10.32
N LEU A 197 36.39 19.95 10.64
CA LEU A 197 35.74 20.23 11.91
C LEU A 197 36.50 19.62 13.08
N LEU A 198 36.94 18.37 12.96
CA LEU A 198 37.69 17.67 14.00
C LEU A 198 39.03 18.36 14.29
N LYS A 199 39.76 18.79 13.25
CA LYS A 199 41.00 19.55 13.41
C LYS A 199 40.76 20.85 14.17
N THR A 200 39.72 21.60 13.81
CA THR A 200 39.42 22.87 14.47
C THR A 200 38.85 22.68 15.88
N ALA A 201 38.06 21.64 16.13
CA ALA A 201 37.60 21.28 17.47
C ALA A 201 38.78 20.92 18.40
N ASN A 202 39.80 20.23 17.88
CA ASN A 202 41.03 19.96 18.64
C ASN A 202 41.83 21.24 18.94
N GLU A 203 41.91 22.17 17.98
CA GLU A 203 42.57 23.47 18.15
C GLU A 203 41.82 24.37 19.15
N LEU A 204 40.49 24.28 19.21
CA LEU A 204 39.60 25.13 20.03
C LEU A 204 39.03 24.43 21.27
N ARG A 205 39.56 23.26 21.65
CA ARG A 205 39.03 22.38 22.71
C ARG A 205 38.76 23.09 24.05
N ASN A 206 39.48 24.17 24.33
CA ASN A 206 39.39 24.93 25.58
C ASN A 206 38.49 26.18 25.51
N THR A 207 37.98 26.56 24.33
CA THR A 207 37.25 27.83 24.13
C THR A 207 35.82 27.65 23.63
N MET A 208 35.53 26.60 22.85
CA MET A 208 34.21 26.39 22.28
C MET A 208 33.95 24.90 22.05
N HIS A 209 32.81 24.42 22.55
CA HIS A 209 32.34 23.07 22.23
C HIS A 209 31.63 23.11 20.87
N LEU A 210 32.19 22.41 19.89
CA LEU A 210 31.64 22.29 18.54
C LEU A 210 30.95 20.93 18.42
N ASP A 211 29.67 20.92 18.08
CA ASP A 211 28.97 19.68 17.74
C ASP A 211 29.21 19.34 16.27
N ILE A 212 30.10 18.37 16.04
CA ILE A 212 30.49 17.92 14.70
C ILE A 212 29.30 17.24 14.00
N ASN A 213 28.47 16.49 14.74
CA ASN A 213 27.36 15.73 14.16
C ASN A 213 26.24 16.66 13.71
N GLU A 214 25.92 17.69 14.49
CA GLU A 214 24.92 18.70 14.14
C GLU A 214 25.33 19.44 12.85
N CYS A 215 26.59 19.87 12.75
CA CYS A 215 27.09 20.56 11.56
C CYS A 215 27.01 19.68 10.30
N ILE A 216 27.36 18.41 10.41
CA ILE A 216 27.30 17.48 9.27
C ILE A 216 25.87 17.21 8.86
N SER A 217 24.95 17.08 9.81
CA SER A 217 23.52 16.88 9.53
C SER A 217 22.94 18.07 8.76
N ILE A 218 23.37 19.29 9.10
CA ILE A 218 22.99 20.51 8.38
C ILE A 218 23.57 20.55 6.96
N VAL A 219 24.83 20.13 6.78
CA VAL A 219 25.45 20.03 5.44
C VAL A 219 24.76 18.95 4.59
N GLU A 220 24.51 17.76 5.14
CA GLU A 220 23.78 16.65 4.51
C GLU A 220 22.41 17.13 4.02
N ARG A 221 21.65 17.78 4.89
CA ARG A 221 20.32 18.29 4.56
C ARG A 221 20.34 19.31 3.43
N VAL A 222 21.29 20.24 3.42
CA VAL A 222 21.42 21.22 2.33
C VAL A 222 21.73 20.54 1.00
N VAL A 223 22.70 19.63 0.96
CA VAL A 223 23.10 18.93 -0.27
C VAL A 223 21.94 18.09 -0.79
N CYS A 224 21.31 17.29 0.08
CA CYS A 224 20.19 16.42 -0.30
C CYS A 224 18.98 17.20 -0.81
N VAL A 225 18.57 18.28 -0.13
CA VAL A 225 17.40 19.09 -0.53
C VAL A 225 17.68 19.91 -1.79
N ARG A 226 18.91 20.40 -1.98
CA ARG A 226 19.30 21.22 -3.15
C ARG A 226 19.46 20.39 -4.42
N CYS A 227 19.96 19.17 -4.27
CA CYS A 227 20.24 18.26 -5.38
C CYS A 227 19.22 17.12 -5.48
N TYR A 228 18.09 17.18 -4.76
CA TYR A 228 17.11 16.09 -4.69
C TYR A 228 16.66 15.62 -6.08
N ASP A 229 16.32 16.57 -6.96
CA ASP A 229 15.85 16.29 -8.33
C ASP A 229 16.91 15.60 -9.23
N ILE A 230 18.18 15.63 -8.81
CA ILE A 230 19.32 15.04 -9.53
C ILE A 230 19.72 13.70 -8.91
N LEU A 231 19.64 13.61 -7.58
CA LEU A 231 20.09 12.45 -6.82
C LEU A 231 19.02 11.36 -6.69
N PHE A 232 17.74 11.72 -6.72
CA PHE A 232 16.63 10.81 -6.53
C PHE A 232 16.01 10.38 -7.86
N GLY A 233 15.94 9.06 -8.12
CA GLY A 233 15.28 8.51 -9.31
C GLY A 233 16.05 8.76 -10.61
N ASN A 234 17.39 8.88 -10.56
CA ASN A 234 18.22 9.20 -11.72
C ASN A 234 18.47 7.99 -12.65
N SER A 235 18.11 6.76 -12.23
CA SER A 235 18.28 5.55 -13.03
C SER A 235 16.93 4.92 -13.40
N SER A 236 16.75 4.63 -14.69
CA SER A 236 15.58 3.87 -15.18
C SER A 236 15.44 2.49 -14.52
N GLU A 237 16.54 1.88 -14.06
CA GLU A 237 16.50 0.60 -13.35
C GLU A 237 15.85 0.72 -11.97
N GLU A 238 15.99 1.87 -11.30
CA GLU A 238 15.38 2.11 -9.99
C GLU A 238 13.88 2.30 -10.11
N GLU A 239 13.43 3.02 -11.13
CA GLU A 239 12.00 3.17 -11.45
C GLU A 239 11.36 1.81 -11.76
N VAL A 240 12.00 0.99 -12.60
CA VAL A 240 11.51 -0.37 -12.91
C VAL A 240 11.46 -1.25 -11.65
N ALA A 241 12.48 -1.18 -10.79
CA ALA A 241 12.52 -1.94 -9.55
C ALA A 241 11.39 -1.51 -8.58
N ASP A 242 11.08 -0.21 -8.51
CA ASP A 242 10.00 0.32 -7.69
C ASP A 242 8.62 -0.12 -8.19
N LEU A 243 8.38 -0.03 -9.50
CA LEU A 243 7.12 -0.49 -10.11
C LEU A 243 6.92 -2.00 -9.88
N SER A 244 7.96 -2.79 -10.13
CA SER A 244 7.95 -4.24 -9.92
C SER A 244 7.64 -4.60 -8.46
N LEU A 245 8.25 -3.90 -7.49
CA LEU A 245 7.96 -4.12 -6.08
C LEU A 245 6.54 -3.68 -5.70
N GLN A 246 6.05 -2.56 -6.23
CA GLN A 246 4.70 -2.08 -5.94
C GLN A 246 3.65 -3.08 -6.44
N ASP A 247 3.82 -3.60 -7.65
CA ASP A 247 2.95 -4.63 -8.21
C ASP A 247 3.05 -5.94 -7.42
N ARG A 248 4.26 -6.29 -6.98
CA ARG A 248 4.48 -7.44 -6.10
C ARG A 248 3.71 -7.29 -4.78
N ILE A 249 3.84 -6.17 -4.09
CA ILE A 249 3.10 -5.89 -2.84
C ILE A 249 1.59 -5.96 -3.09
N ARG A 250 1.11 -5.37 -4.19
CA ARG A 250 -0.31 -5.41 -4.58
C ARG A 250 -0.80 -6.84 -4.80
N SER A 251 0.00 -7.70 -5.42
CA SER A 251 -0.31 -9.12 -5.63
C SER A 251 -0.35 -9.94 -4.32
N LEU A 252 0.29 -9.45 -3.26
CA LEU A 252 0.39 -10.07 -1.94
C LEU A 252 -0.53 -9.40 -0.91
N TYR A 253 -1.41 -8.48 -1.32
CA TYR A 253 -2.30 -7.76 -0.40
C TYR A 253 -3.24 -8.69 0.38
N TRP A 254 -3.46 -9.90 -0.13
CA TRP A 254 -4.24 -10.96 0.51
C TRP A 254 -3.54 -11.57 1.75
N VAL A 255 -2.22 -11.38 1.89
CA VAL A 255 -1.43 -11.90 3.02
C VAL A 255 -1.80 -11.13 4.28
N ASN A 256 -2.59 -11.77 5.12
CA ASN A 256 -3.02 -11.21 6.40
C ASN A 256 -2.03 -11.57 7.53
N TYR A 257 -2.16 -10.89 8.67
CA TYR A 257 -1.29 -11.07 9.83
C TYR A 257 -1.35 -12.49 10.42
N GLY A 258 -2.35 -13.32 10.09
CA GLY A 258 -2.42 -14.72 10.52
C GLY A 258 -1.50 -15.67 9.75
N PHE A 259 -1.06 -15.27 8.54
CA PHE A 259 -0.11 -16.06 7.73
C PHE A 259 1.34 -15.74 8.06
N LEU A 260 1.59 -14.51 8.50
CA LEU A 260 2.85 -14.09 9.09
C LEU A 260 2.76 -14.52 10.55
N ASP A 261 3.74 -15.24 11.12
CA ASP A 261 3.71 -15.70 12.53
C ASP A 261 3.77 -14.49 13.52
N THR A 262 2.79 -13.57 13.48
CA THR A 262 2.74 -12.31 14.21
C THR A 262 1.88 -12.44 15.46
N GLU A 263 2.34 -11.87 16.57
CA GLU A 263 1.57 -11.80 17.83
C GLU A 263 0.73 -10.51 17.94
N LEU A 264 0.38 -9.89 16.79
CA LEU A 264 -0.43 -8.67 16.77
C LEU A 264 -1.89 -9.00 17.09
N ASN A 265 -2.40 -8.41 18.18
CA ASN A 265 -3.80 -8.60 18.58
C ASN A 265 -4.66 -7.42 18.10
N PHE A 266 -5.21 -7.56 16.90
CA PHE A 266 -6.12 -6.59 16.32
C PHE A 266 -7.49 -6.53 16.99
N SER A 267 -7.78 -7.29 18.06
CA SER A 267 -9.01 -7.11 18.83
C SER A 267 -9.02 -5.79 19.61
N LYS A 268 -7.83 -5.26 19.94
CA LYS A 268 -7.66 -3.99 20.67
C LYS A 268 -7.67 -2.82 19.68
N HIS A 269 -8.54 -1.83 19.89
CA HIS A 269 -8.63 -0.64 19.03
C HIS A 269 -7.30 0.14 18.95
N ASN A 270 -6.65 0.34 20.10
CA ASN A 270 -5.36 1.04 20.17
C ASN A 270 -4.26 0.41 19.29
N VAL A 271 -4.26 -0.92 19.16
CA VAL A 271 -3.29 -1.64 18.31
C VAL A 271 -3.57 -1.35 16.83
N ARG A 272 -4.84 -1.21 16.44
CA ARG A 272 -5.20 -0.82 15.07
C ARG A 272 -4.74 0.60 14.77
N ASP A 273 -5.03 1.54 15.67
CA ASP A 273 -4.64 2.95 15.51
C ASP A 273 -3.12 3.10 15.36
N LEU A 274 -2.35 2.41 16.21
CA LEU A 274 -0.87 2.43 16.12
C LEU A 274 -0.33 1.84 14.82
N ILE A 275 -0.98 0.80 14.29
CA ILE A 275 -0.60 0.22 13.00
C ILE A 275 -0.97 1.17 11.86
N ASP A 276 -2.13 1.83 11.91
CA ASP A 276 -2.51 2.82 10.90
C ASP A 276 -1.59 4.07 10.95
N GLU A 277 -1.16 4.49 12.15
CA GLU A 277 -0.11 5.50 12.32
C GLU A 277 1.23 5.05 11.71
N ALA A 278 1.64 3.79 11.96
CA ALA A 278 2.86 3.23 11.39
C ALA A 278 2.81 3.20 9.85
N VAL A 279 1.66 2.78 9.29
CA VAL A 279 1.40 2.79 7.85
C VAL A 279 1.54 4.20 7.29
N ALA A 280 0.92 5.20 7.92
CA ALA A 280 1.02 6.60 7.49
C ALA A 280 2.49 7.08 7.48
N LYS A 281 3.28 6.79 8.53
CA LYS A 281 4.69 7.18 8.60
C LYS A 281 5.57 6.52 7.53
N VAL A 282 5.26 5.29 7.14
CA VAL A 282 5.96 4.59 6.05
C VAL A 282 5.61 5.21 4.69
N ILE A 283 4.38 5.67 4.49
CA ILE A 283 3.95 6.35 3.25
C ILE A 283 4.56 7.77 3.17
N ASP A 284 4.63 8.47 4.30
CA ASP A 284 5.14 9.84 4.41
C ASP A 284 6.63 9.99 4.02
N ILE A 285 7.37 8.88 3.85
CA ILE A 285 8.79 8.93 3.43
C ILE A 285 9.01 9.75 2.15
N ASN A 286 8.04 9.77 1.24
CA ASN A 286 8.13 10.51 -0.01
C ASN A 286 7.90 12.01 0.13
N VAL A 287 7.38 12.47 1.28
CA VAL A 287 7.17 13.89 1.57
C VAL A 287 8.51 14.57 1.85
N PHE A 288 9.43 13.87 2.50
CA PHE A 288 10.71 14.41 2.92
C PHE A 288 11.76 14.32 1.81
N LYS A 289 12.64 15.32 1.71
CA LYS A 289 13.77 15.32 0.77
C LYS A 289 15.12 15.09 1.44
N SER A 290 15.21 15.32 2.75
CA SER A 290 16.41 15.03 3.53
C SER A 290 16.52 13.53 3.85
N THR A 291 17.71 12.96 3.76
CA THR A 291 18.01 11.58 4.18
C THR A 291 17.74 11.36 5.66
N GLU A 292 18.06 12.35 6.51
CA GLU A 292 17.79 12.30 7.95
C GLU A 292 16.29 12.19 8.25
N GLU A 293 15.46 13.02 7.60
CA GLU A 293 14.01 13.04 7.83
C GLU A 293 13.33 11.79 7.28
N LYS A 294 13.76 11.31 6.10
CA LYS A 294 13.31 10.03 5.54
C LYS A 294 13.58 8.88 6.50
N LEU A 295 14.80 8.80 7.03
CA LEU A 295 15.19 7.77 7.99
C LEU A 295 14.44 7.93 9.32
N ALA A 296 14.24 9.16 9.81
CA ALA A 296 13.47 9.42 11.02
C ALA A 296 12.00 8.96 10.89
N SER A 297 11.37 9.18 9.73
CA SER A 297 10.00 8.72 9.45
C SER A 297 9.90 7.19 9.49
N LEU A 298 10.88 6.49 8.88
CA LEU A 298 10.95 5.03 8.92
C LEU A 298 11.11 4.50 10.35
N ILE A 299 12.03 5.11 11.12
CA ILE A 299 12.26 4.71 12.52
C ILE A 299 11.00 4.95 13.35
N GLU A 300 10.32 6.07 13.16
CA GLU A 300 9.09 6.37 13.89
C GLU A 300 8.00 5.35 13.56
N GLY A 301 7.85 4.96 12.29
CA GLY A 301 6.99 3.84 11.89
C GLY A 301 7.35 2.53 12.63
N CYS A 302 8.64 2.19 12.69
CA CYS A 302 9.11 1.01 13.43
C CYS A 302 8.81 1.09 14.94
N ARG A 303 8.95 2.27 15.57
CA ARG A 303 8.62 2.47 16.99
C ARG A 303 7.13 2.24 17.25
N LYS A 304 6.26 2.73 16.37
CA LYS A 304 4.81 2.51 16.45
C LYS A 304 4.45 1.03 16.33
N ILE A 305 5.15 0.26 15.50
CA ILE A 305 4.99 -1.19 15.41
C ILE A 305 5.38 -1.89 16.72
N LEU A 306 6.52 -1.52 17.30
CA LEU A 306 6.96 -2.07 18.59
C LEU A 306 5.99 -1.71 19.72
N GLU A 307 5.43 -0.50 19.71
CA GLU A 307 4.40 -0.09 20.65
C GLU A 307 3.11 -0.91 20.47
N ALA A 308 2.69 -1.14 19.23
CA ALA A 308 1.53 -1.97 18.90
C ALA A 308 1.70 -3.43 19.38
N LEU A 309 2.91 -3.98 19.20
CA LEU A 309 3.26 -5.31 19.71
C LEU A 309 3.26 -5.35 21.24
N LYS A 310 3.83 -4.34 21.90
CA LYS A 310 3.83 -4.22 23.36
C LYS A 310 2.41 -4.16 23.92
N GLN A 311 1.52 -3.38 23.30
CA GLN A 311 0.12 -3.28 23.72
C GLN A 311 -0.67 -4.56 23.43
N SER A 312 -0.30 -5.31 22.38
CA SER A 312 -0.90 -6.62 22.08
C SER A 312 -0.61 -7.64 23.20
N ARG A 313 0.60 -7.62 23.75
CA ARG A 313 1.11 -8.56 24.79
C ARG A 313 1.00 -8.04 26.23
N ASP A 314 0.08 -7.14 26.50
CA ASP A 314 -0.17 -6.57 27.84
C ASP A 314 1.08 -5.98 28.52
N GLY A 315 1.96 -5.35 27.72
CA GLY A 315 3.12 -4.59 28.22
C GLY A 315 4.47 -5.28 28.08
N VAL A 316 4.52 -6.54 27.61
CA VAL A 316 5.78 -7.26 27.38
C VAL A 316 6.49 -6.69 26.14
N PRO A 317 7.78 -6.29 26.24
CA PRO A 317 8.55 -5.86 25.07
C PRO A 317 8.62 -6.93 24.00
N ALA A 318 8.49 -6.52 22.74
CA ALA A 318 8.58 -7.44 21.60
C ALA A 318 10.02 -7.91 21.37
N SER A 319 10.17 -9.16 20.95
CA SER A 319 11.45 -9.71 20.50
C SER A 319 11.70 -9.37 19.02
N ALA A 320 12.95 -9.50 18.54
CA ALA A 320 13.27 -9.27 17.12
C ALA A 320 12.52 -10.23 16.18
N ASP A 321 12.26 -11.47 16.64
CA ASP A 321 11.52 -12.49 15.89
C ASP A 321 10.03 -12.13 15.70
N GLU A 322 9.49 -11.30 16.59
CA GLU A 322 8.10 -10.80 16.51
C GLU A 322 8.01 -9.47 15.75
N PHE A 323 9.07 -8.67 15.79
CA PHE A 323 9.12 -7.37 15.12
C PHE A 323 9.13 -7.50 13.59
N LEU A 324 9.97 -8.37 13.03
CA LEU A 324 10.13 -8.47 11.58
C LEU A 324 8.83 -8.89 10.86
N PRO A 325 8.08 -9.90 11.32
CA PRO A 325 6.76 -10.22 10.75
C PRO A 325 5.76 -9.05 10.83
N GLY A 326 5.78 -8.28 11.93
CA GLY A 326 4.96 -7.08 12.08
C GLY A 326 5.34 -5.97 11.10
N LEU A 327 6.65 -5.79 10.86
CA LEU A 327 7.17 -4.84 9.88
C LEU A 327 6.79 -5.23 8.45
N ILE A 328 6.91 -6.51 8.09
CA ILE A 328 6.48 -7.04 6.79
C ILE A 328 4.99 -6.76 6.58
N TYR A 329 4.15 -7.01 7.59
CA TYR A 329 2.73 -6.73 7.52
C TYR A 329 2.43 -5.24 7.28
N VAL A 330 3.09 -4.33 8.01
CA VAL A 330 2.91 -2.89 7.80
C VAL A 330 3.33 -2.46 6.40
N ILE A 331 4.45 -2.98 5.87
CA ILE A 331 4.91 -2.65 4.52
C ILE A 331 3.92 -3.15 3.45
N LEU A 332 3.41 -4.39 3.60
CA LEU A 332 2.39 -4.94 2.70
C LEU A 332 1.10 -4.11 2.69
N ARG A 333 0.71 -3.59 3.86
CA ARG A 333 -0.47 -2.72 4.02
C ARG A 333 -0.24 -1.31 3.50
N ALA A 334 0.94 -0.74 3.74
CA ALA A 334 1.28 0.62 3.36
C ALA A 334 1.49 0.77 1.85
N ASN A 335 2.07 -0.24 1.20
CA ASN A 335 2.49 -0.19 -0.20
C ASN A 335 3.14 1.16 -0.58
N PRO A 336 4.22 1.56 0.12
CA PRO A 336 4.82 2.87 -0.04
C PRO A 336 5.34 3.04 -1.48
N PRO A 337 4.99 4.13 -2.19
CA PRO A 337 5.52 4.38 -3.52
C PRO A 337 7.03 4.64 -3.44
N LEU A 338 7.76 4.24 -4.47
CA LEU A 338 9.19 4.54 -4.64
C LEU A 338 10.10 4.05 -3.49
N ILE A 339 9.70 3.01 -2.76
CA ILE A 339 10.40 2.59 -1.55
C ILE A 339 11.80 2.04 -1.82
N GLN A 340 12.05 1.39 -2.95
CA GLN A 340 13.41 0.97 -3.35
C GLN A 340 14.30 2.18 -3.56
N SER A 341 13.82 3.16 -4.35
CA SER A 341 14.57 4.39 -4.58
C SER A 341 14.84 5.14 -3.29
N ASN A 342 13.87 5.20 -2.36
CA ASN A 342 14.07 5.83 -1.05
C ASN A 342 15.14 5.12 -0.20
N LEU A 343 15.12 3.78 -0.12
CA LEU A 343 16.12 3.03 0.65
C LEU A 343 17.52 3.16 0.02
N LYS A 344 17.62 3.09 -1.30
CA LYS A 344 18.88 3.32 -2.03
C LYS A 344 19.39 4.75 -1.82
N PHE A 345 18.51 5.74 -1.89
CA PHE A 345 18.84 7.15 -1.65
C PHE A 345 19.40 7.36 -0.25
N ILE A 346 18.75 6.80 0.78
CA ILE A 346 19.29 6.83 2.16
C ILE A 346 20.66 6.14 2.18
N SER A 347 20.77 4.92 1.64
CA SER A 347 22.02 4.15 1.64
C SER A 347 23.20 4.84 0.98
N ARG A 348 22.97 5.66 -0.06
CA ARG A 348 24.01 6.37 -0.81
C ARG A 348 24.37 7.71 -0.17
N PHE A 349 23.38 8.49 0.25
CA PHE A 349 23.58 9.91 0.55
C PHE A 349 23.51 10.27 2.03
N ALA A 350 23.03 9.37 2.90
CA ALA A 350 23.09 9.64 4.33
C ALA A 350 24.51 9.40 4.86
N HIS A 351 24.87 10.12 5.91
CA HIS A 351 26.17 9.97 6.55
C HIS A 351 26.37 8.56 7.13
N GLU A 352 27.51 7.94 6.86
CA GLU A 352 27.81 6.54 7.20
C GLU A 352 27.63 6.22 8.71
N ASN A 353 28.06 7.13 9.60
CA ASN A 353 27.88 6.95 11.05
C ASN A 353 26.40 6.82 11.48
N ARG A 354 25.44 7.31 10.68
CA ARG A 354 24.01 7.27 11.00
C ARG A 354 23.35 5.97 10.54
N ILE A 355 23.84 5.39 9.45
CA ILE A 355 23.32 4.12 8.91
C ILE A 355 24.01 2.93 9.57
N ILE A 356 25.30 3.03 9.89
CA ILE A 356 26.07 1.87 10.38
C ILE A 356 25.98 1.71 11.91
N LYS A 357 25.69 2.78 12.66
CA LYS A 357 25.75 2.74 14.14
C LYS A 357 24.40 3.07 14.78
N GLY A 358 24.12 2.41 15.91
CA GLY A 358 22.97 2.71 16.77
C GLY A 358 21.66 2.06 16.34
N GLU A 359 20.54 2.56 16.88
CA GLU A 359 19.21 2.02 16.59
C GLU A 359 18.77 2.26 15.14
N SER A 360 19.23 3.36 14.53
CA SER A 360 18.86 3.75 13.17
C SER A 360 19.31 2.71 12.14
N GLY A 361 20.53 2.20 12.29
CA GLY A 361 21.06 1.13 11.44
C GLY A 361 20.34 -0.20 11.62
N TYR A 362 19.94 -0.53 12.86
CA TYR A 362 19.13 -1.71 13.13
C TYR A 362 17.79 -1.65 12.38
N TYR A 363 17.04 -0.55 12.52
CA TYR A 363 15.74 -0.42 11.84
C TYR A 363 15.89 -0.37 10.32
N PHE A 364 16.89 0.35 9.80
CA PHE A 364 17.14 0.42 8.36
C PHE A 364 17.47 -0.96 7.76
N THR A 365 18.29 -1.76 8.46
CA THR A 365 18.61 -3.12 8.04
C THR A 365 17.38 -4.01 8.06
N ASN A 366 16.57 -3.97 9.14
CA ASN A 366 15.33 -4.75 9.21
C ASN A 366 14.34 -4.36 8.12
N PHE A 367 14.23 -3.07 7.79
CA PHE A 367 13.38 -2.60 6.70
C PHE A 367 13.85 -3.13 5.35
N SER A 368 15.15 -3.09 5.10
CA SER A 368 15.76 -3.64 3.88
C SER A 368 15.54 -5.16 3.78
N CYS A 369 15.71 -5.89 4.88
CA CYS A 369 15.43 -7.32 4.96
C CYS A 369 13.94 -7.64 4.72
N ALA A 370 13.03 -6.86 5.29
CA ALA A 370 11.59 -7.05 5.12
C ALA A 370 11.17 -6.86 3.65
N ILE A 371 11.72 -5.83 2.99
CA ILE A 371 11.48 -5.56 1.58
C ILE A 371 12.03 -6.68 0.69
N GLU A 372 13.23 -7.17 0.97
CA GLU A 372 13.82 -8.29 0.23
C GLU A 372 13.05 -9.60 0.44
N TYR A 373 12.54 -9.82 1.65
CA TYR A 373 11.65 -10.93 1.95
C TYR A 373 10.34 -10.84 1.16
N ILE A 374 9.72 -9.66 1.05
CA ILE A 374 8.50 -9.45 0.26
C ILE A 374 8.73 -9.74 -1.24
N LYS A 375 9.87 -9.32 -1.80
CA LYS A 375 10.23 -9.63 -3.19
C LYS A 375 10.27 -11.13 -3.43
N ASN A 376 10.95 -11.86 -2.54
CA ASN A 376 11.20 -13.29 -2.68
C ASN A 376 10.14 -14.17 -2.00
N MET A 377 9.04 -13.59 -1.50
CA MET A 377 8.00 -14.31 -0.78
C MET A 377 7.38 -15.39 -1.66
N ASN A 378 7.36 -16.63 -1.18
CA ASN A 378 6.83 -17.78 -1.92
C ASN A 378 5.92 -18.64 -1.04
N CYS A 379 5.39 -19.73 -1.61
CA CYS A 379 4.50 -20.66 -0.90
C CYS A 379 5.17 -21.29 0.34
N GLU A 380 6.47 -21.60 0.26
CA GLU A 380 7.27 -22.16 1.35
C GLU A 380 7.41 -21.17 2.51
N SER A 381 7.62 -19.89 2.19
CA SER A 381 7.72 -18.79 3.16
C SER A 381 6.45 -18.65 4.01
N LEU A 382 5.29 -18.92 3.41
CA LEU A 382 3.97 -18.87 4.06
C LEU A 382 3.46 -20.25 4.51
N LYS A 383 4.30 -21.30 4.42
CA LYS A 383 3.98 -22.68 4.81
C LYS A 383 2.68 -23.22 4.18
N MET A 384 2.45 -22.91 2.90
CA MET A 384 1.25 -23.32 2.16
C MET A 384 1.58 -24.00 0.82
N ASP A 385 0.61 -24.71 0.27
CA ASP A 385 0.77 -25.37 -1.04
C ASP A 385 0.85 -24.35 -2.18
N GLN A 386 1.68 -24.66 -3.19
CA GLN A 386 1.91 -23.81 -4.36
C GLN A 386 0.62 -23.47 -5.11
N ASP A 387 -0.29 -24.44 -5.25
CA ASP A 387 -1.55 -24.25 -5.97
C ASP A 387 -2.48 -23.28 -5.23
N VAL A 388 -2.50 -23.35 -3.90
CA VAL A 388 -3.29 -22.45 -3.05
C VAL A 388 -2.71 -21.04 -3.10
N PHE A 389 -1.38 -20.90 -3.00
CA PHE A 389 -0.70 -19.62 -3.15
C PHE A 389 -0.99 -18.97 -4.51
N ASN A 390 -0.85 -19.74 -5.60
CA ASN A 390 -1.14 -19.26 -6.95
C ASN A 390 -2.63 -18.88 -7.12
N ALA A 391 -3.55 -19.60 -6.47
CA ALA A 391 -4.97 -19.27 -6.49
C ALA A 391 -5.27 -17.93 -5.80
N TYR A 392 -4.59 -17.60 -4.68
CA TYR A 392 -4.70 -16.30 -4.03
C TYR A 392 -4.07 -15.17 -4.86
N VAL A 393 -2.85 -15.38 -5.38
CA VAL A 393 -2.13 -14.37 -6.19
C VAL A 393 -2.87 -14.07 -7.50
N SER A 394 -3.49 -15.08 -8.12
CA SER A 394 -4.29 -14.89 -9.33
C SER A 394 -5.71 -14.34 -9.09
N GLY A 395 -6.09 -14.12 -7.83
CA GLY A 395 -7.42 -13.63 -7.46
C GLY A 395 -8.55 -14.64 -7.65
N LYS A 396 -8.22 -15.93 -7.88
CA LYS A 396 -9.22 -17.02 -7.99
C LYS A 396 -9.80 -17.41 -6.63
N LEU A 397 -9.00 -17.29 -5.57
CA LEU A 397 -9.42 -17.50 -4.20
C LEU A 397 -9.39 -16.16 -3.46
N LEU A 398 -10.46 -15.84 -2.75
CA LEU A 398 -10.48 -14.73 -1.81
C LEU A 398 -9.99 -15.22 -0.45
N PRO A 399 -9.18 -14.43 0.28
CA PRO A 399 -8.82 -14.74 1.66
C PRO A 399 -10.04 -15.08 2.49
N PRO A 400 -9.96 -16.07 3.40
CA PRO A 400 -10.99 -16.27 4.39
C PRO A 400 -11.21 -14.94 5.12
N LEU A 401 -12.40 -14.38 4.97
CA LEU A 401 -12.86 -13.21 5.69
C LEU A 401 -13.08 -13.63 7.16
N ASP A 402 -12.01 -13.93 7.87
CA ASP A 402 -12.11 -14.31 9.27
C ASP A 402 -12.70 -13.14 10.07
N ARG A 403 -13.59 -13.47 11.02
CA ARG A 403 -14.50 -12.54 11.72
C ARG A 403 -13.76 -11.42 12.46
N ASP A 404 -12.46 -11.54 12.66
CA ASP A 404 -11.65 -10.64 13.46
C ASP A 404 -10.72 -9.73 12.63
N ASN A 405 -10.57 -9.95 11.31
CA ASN A 405 -9.29 -9.67 10.63
C ASN A 405 -9.30 -8.77 9.38
N CYS A 406 -10.15 -7.75 9.30
CA CYS A 406 -9.92 -6.71 8.30
C CYS A 406 -10.40 -5.34 8.79
N LEU A 407 -9.58 -4.30 8.61
CA LEU A 407 -10.07 -2.91 8.66
C LEU A 407 -11.08 -2.64 7.52
N MET A 408 -11.10 -3.49 6.48
CA MET A 408 -12.20 -3.52 5.50
C MET A 408 -13.46 -4.20 6.02
N LYS A 409 -13.51 -4.71 7.27
CA LYS A 409 -14.74 -5.27 7.86
C LYS A 409 -15.87 -4.25 7.79
N ASP A 410 -15.60 -2.98 8.06
CA ASP A 410 -16.65 -1.97 8.05
C ASP A 410 -17.06 -1.59 6.62
N SER A 411 -16.11 -1.49 5.70
CA SER A 411 -16.40 -1.20 4.29
C SER A 411 -17.11 -2.36 3.59
N ILE A 412 -16.66 -3.60 3.79
CA ILE A 412 -17.25 -4.80 3.20
C ILE A 412 -18.60 -5.09 3.85
N LYS A 413 -18.74 -4.99 5.19
CA LYS A 413 -20.06 -5.10 5.83
C LYS A 413 -21.01 -4.00 5.39
N LYS A 414 -20.52 -2.78 5.19
CA LYS A 414 -21.34 -1.70 4.61
C LYS A 414 -21.77 -2.07 3.19
N VAL A 415 -20.88 -2.60 2.36
CA VAL A 415 -21.23 -3.04 1.01
C VAL A 415 -22.20 -4.22 1.02
N GLU A 416 -22.00 -5.23 1.85
CA GLU A 416 -22.93 -6.35 2.05
C GLU A 416 -24.29 -5.88 2.56
N LEU A 417 -24.31 -4.98 3.54
CA LEU A 417 -25.53 -4.36 4.07
C LEU A 417 -26.24 -3.53 3.00
N LEU A 418 -25.51 -2.73 2.23
CA LEU A 418 -26.05 -1.94 1.14
C LEU A 418 -26.58 -2.83 0.02
N THR A 419 -25.90 -3.94 -0.28
CA THR A 419 -26.33 -4.93 -1.27
C THR A 419 -27.61 -5.62 -0.82
N SER A 420 -27.68 -6.08 0.43
CA SER A 420 -28.91 -6.64 1.02
C SER A 420 -30.06 -5.63 0.99
N LYS A 421 -29.79 -4.37 1.34
CA LYS A 421 -30.82 -3.32 1.32
C LYS A 421 -31.26 -2.97 -0.11
N ALA A 422 -30.36 -3.06 -1.08
CA ALA A 422 -30.67 -2.88 -2.50
C ALA A 422 -31.53 -4.04 -3.03
N THR A 423 -31.25 -5.29 -2.62
CA THR A 423 -32.11 -6.43 -2.99
C THR A 423 -33.49 -6.32 -2.35
N ASP A 424 -33.57 -5.90 -1.08
CA ASP A 424 -34.86 -5.70 -0.40
C ASP A 424 -35.68 -4.59 -1.10
N LEU A 425 -35.03 -3.49 -1.47
CA LEU A 425 -35.67 -2.41 -2.24
C LEU A 425 -36.15 -2.88 -3.62
N SER A 426 -35.33 -3.66 -4.34
CA SER A 426 -35.71 -4.22 -5.64
C SER A 426 -36.95 -5.13 -5.52
N THR A 427 -37.01 -5.98 -4.51
CA THR A 427 -38.19 -6.85 -4.30
C THR A 427 -39.44 -6.07 -3.88
N ALA A 428 -39.27 -4.94 -3.16
CA ALA A 428 -40.37 -4.05 -2.82
C ALA A 428 -40.88 -3.27 -4.04
N GLU A 429 -39.98 -2.89 -4.96
CA GLU A 429 -40.31 -2.28 -6.26
C GLU A 429 -41.13 -3.25 -7.11
N ASP A 430 -40.67 -4.49 -7.28
CA ASP A 430 -41.40 -5.53 -8.04
C ASP A 430 -42.81 -5.78 -7.45
N SER A 431 -42.93 -5.78 -6.12
CA SER A 431 -44.22 -5.94 -5.42
C SER A 431 -45.15 -4.74 -5.62
N LEU A 432 -44.59 -3.53 -5.66
CA LEU A 432 -45.36 -2.32 -5.91
C LEU A 432 -45.85 -2.27 -7.36
N ASP A 433 -45.01 -2.62 -8.32
CA ASP A 433 -45.37 -2.69 -9.73
C ASP A 433 -46.46 -3.73 -9.98
N ALA A 434 -46.36 -4.91 -9.34
CA ALA A 434 -47.43 -5.91 -9.40
C ALA A 434 -48.77 -5.38 -8.87
N ARG A 435 -48.75 -4.58 -7.79
CA ARG A 435 -49.96 -3.95 -7.23
C ARG A 435 -50.52 -2.85 -8.13
N LEU A 436 -49.66 -2.07 -8.77
CA LEU A 436 -50.08 -1.03 -9.72
C LEU A 436 -50.74 -1.66 -10.95
N ASN A 437 -50.13 -2.72 -11.51
CA ASN A 437 -50.72 -3.45 -12.64
C ASN A 437 -52.09 -4.05 -12.29
N ALA A 438 -52.22 -4.69 -11.12
CA ALA A 438 -53.50 -5.24 -10.66
C ALA A 438 -54.57 -4.15 -10.44
N PHE A 439 -54.16 -2.96 -10.00
CA PHE A 439 -55.08 -1.83 -9.84
C PHE A 439 -55.51 -1.25 -11.19
N GLU A 440 -54.59 -1.14 -12.14
CA GLU A 440 -54.88 -0.68 -13.50
C GLU A 440 -55.83 -1.65 -14.22
N GLU A 441 -55.61 -2.96 -14.10
CA GLU A 441 -56.55 -3.98 -14.59
C GLU A 441 -57.94 -3.85 -13.95
N SER A 442 -58.01 -3.58 -12.64
CA SER A 442 -59.28 -3.38 -11.94
C SER A 442 -60.03 -2.12 -12.39
N ILE A 443 -59.31 -1.02 -12.62
CA ILE A 443 -59.90 0.21 -13.16
C ILE A 443 -60.43 -0.02 -14.58
N GLU A 444 -59.65 -0.66 -15.44
CA GLU A 444 -60.07 -0.90 -16.81
C GLU A 444 -61.29 -1.83 -16.87
N ALA A 445 -61.33 -2.85 -16.02
CA ALA A 445 -62.51 -3.72 -15.88
C ALA A 445 -63.75 -2.94 -15.42
N GLN A 446 -63.62 -2.04 -14.44
CA GLN A 446 -64.73 -1.17 -14.00
C GLN A 446 -65.17 -0.20 -15.10
N ARG A 447 -64.23 0.37 -15.84
CA ARG A 447 -64.50 1.26 -16.97
C ARG A 447 -65.29 0.54 -18.06
N ILE A 448 -64.89 -0.67 -18.43
CA ILE A 448 -65.60 -1.50 -19.41
C ILE A 448 -67.02 -1.79 -18.93
N ALA A 449 -67.16 -2.27 -17.67
CA ALA A 449 -68.47 -2.58 -17.10
C ALA A 449 -69.41 -1.34 -17.07
N PHE A 450 -68.88 -0.17 -16.73
CA PHE A 450 -69.65 1.07 -16.72
C PHE A 450 -70.08 1.52 -18.14
N VAL A 451 -69.21 1.34 -19.14
CA VAL A 451 -69.55 1.62 -20.54
C VAL A 451 -70.63 0.67 -21.04
N GLU A 452 -70.56 -0.61 -20.69
CA GLU A 452 -71.59 -1.61 -21.00
C GLU A 452 -72.93 -1.27 -20.33
N GLU A 453 -72.91 -0.85 -19.06
CA GLU A 453 -74.12 -0.44 -18.33
C GLU A 453 -74.76 0.82 -18.96
N ILE A 454 -73.96 1.81 -19.37
CA ILE A 454 -74.45 2.98 -20.12
C ILE A 454 -75.04 2.56 -21.47
N ALA A 455 -74.39 1.66 -22.19
CA ALA A 455 -74.89 1.17 -23.47
C ALA A 455 -76.24 0.43 -23.31
N GLU A 456 -76.36 -0.40 -22.28
CA GLU A 456 -77.60 -1.12 -21.97
C GLU A 456 -78.73 -0.17 -21.53
N TYR A 457 -78.41 0.84 -20.72
CA TYR A 457 -79.37 1.87 -20.31
C TYR A 457 -79.86 2.70 -21.52
N THR A 458 -78.94 3.09 -22.40
CA THR A 458 -79.25 3.82 -23.64
C THR A 458 -80.11 3.00 -24.59
N ALA A 459 -79.90 1.67 -24.65
CA ALA A 459 -80.72 0.76 -25.45
C ALA A 459 -82.13 0.55 -24.87
N LYS A 460 -82.30 0.57 -23.53
CA LYS A 460 -83.59 0.41 -22.84
C LYS A 460 -84.42 1.70 -22.79
N HIS A 461 -83.78 2.86 -22.80
CA HIS A 461 -84.43 4.16 -22.86
C HIS A 461 -83.95 4.97 -24.08
N PRO A 462 -84.35 4.61 -25.30
CA PRO A 462 -84.09 5.45 -26.46
C PRO A 462 -84.87 6.75 -26.26
N SER A 463 -84.16 7.87 -26.07
CA SER A 463 -84.79 9.19 -26.13
C SER A 463 -85.51 9.32 -27.47
N LYS A 464 -86.74 9.85 -27.46
CA LYS A 464 -87.52 10.16 -28.67
C LYS A 464 -86.69 10.97 -29.67
N ASP A 465 -85.82 11.84 -29.17
CA ASP A 465 -84.93 12.69 -29.95
C ASP A 465 -83.91 11.88 -30.77
N ILE A 466 -83.52 10.67 -30.33
CA ILE A 466 -82.54 9.84 -31.04
C ILE A 466 -83.22 9.04 -32.16
N LEU A 467 -84.47 8.60 -31.97
CA LEU A 467 -85.24 7.92 -33.01
C LEU A 467 -85.59 8.89 -34.15
N ASP A 468 -85.98 10.12 -33.83
CA ASP A 468 -86.29 11.15 -34.82
C ASP A 468 -85.04 11.54 -35.65
N VAL A 469 -83.86 11.62 -35.02
CA VAL A 469 -82.59 11.89 -35.72
C VAL A 469 -82.15 10.72 -36.61
N ILE A 470 -82.40 9.47 -36.21
CA ILE A 470 -82.10 8.29 -37.05
C ILE A 470 -83.04 8.21 -38.25
N GLU A 471 -84.29 8.63 -38.10
CA GLU A 471 -85.25 8.69 -39.21
C GLU A 471 -84.92 9.83 -40.19
N GLU A 472 -84.53 11.02 -39.70
CA GLU A 472 -84.02 12.12 -40.55
C GLU A 472 -82.76 11.70 -41.34
N LEU A 473 -81.79 11.04 -40.70
CA LEU A 473 -80.55 10.64 -41.37
C LEU A 473 -80.71 9.53 -42.42
N ASN A 474 -81.77 8.71 -42.31
CA ASN A 474 -82.07 7.70 -43.34
C ASN A 474 -82.81 8.32 -44.54
N LEU A 475 -83.66 9.33 -44.31
CA LEU A 475 -84.35 10.05 -45.39
C LEU A 475 -83.41 10.93 -46.24
N GLU A 476 -82.34 11.47 -45.64
CA GLU A 476 -81.31 12.23 -46.38
C GLU A 476 -80.41 11.34 -47.26
N LYS A 477 -80.23 10.06 -46.90
CA LYS A 477 -79.46 9.11 -47.72
C LYS A 477 -80.19 8.62 -48.96
N ASP A 478 -81.52 8.49 -48.89
CA ASP A 478 -82.33 8.05 -50.03
C ASP A 478 -82.62 9.18 -51.03
N SER A 479 -82.46 10.44 -50.64
CA SER A 479 -82.67 11.62 -51.48
C SER A 479 -81.41 12.14 -52.18
N SER A 480 -80.24 11.54 -51.92
CA SER A 480 -78.95 11.95 -52.47
C SER A 480 -78.37 11.01 -53.54
N ASN A 481 -79.19 10.10 -54.10
CA ASN A 481 -78.82 9.23 -55.23
C ASN A 481 -79.45 9.68 -56.56
#